data_AF-L7FKM6-F1
#
_entry.id   AF-L7FKM6-F1
#
_cell.length_a   1.000
_cell.length_b   1.000
_cell.length_c   1.000
_cell.angle_alpha   90.00
_cell.angle_beta   90.00
_cell.angle_gamma   90.00
#
_symmetry.space_group_name_H-M   'P 1'
#
loop_
_entity.id
_entity.type
_entity.pdbx_description
1 polymer ?
#
loop_
_entity_poly.entity_id
_entity_poly.type
_entity_poly.pdbx_seq_one_letter_code
_entity_poly.pdbx_strand_id
1 'polypeptide(L)'
;MHSSDNPSGMSSTNGVQKSQVNSKKDQFTKSRNWQSQQVSFLIALLSLKYNITFEKPSKLPTKSLTIFKAVTLTNEKDFIDVKKLTENRIKKLIESDERKNINEKIIRRRLESYRIMEHLHVLMDFIKGDPVYSLQCKDDKHTTLQDRRVINTIAFDGFVYDKKAIKAKGTKVQKIMMDRVKLHSANDAFKIDVGDTEIMTAILL
;
A
#
# COMPACT_ATOMS: atom_id res chain seq x y z
N MET A 1 69.07 -30.07 -12.75
CA MET A 1 67.93 -30.60 -13.51
C MET A 1 66.83 -30.99 -12.53
N HIS A 2 65.87 -30.11 -12.28
CA HIS A 2 64.45 -30.43 -12.14
C HIS A 2 63.69 -29.10 -12.03
N SER A 3 63.03 -28.77 -13.13
CA SER A 3 62.08 -27.69 -13.28
C SER A 3 60.79 -28.05 -12.55
N SER A 4 60.14 -27.06 -11.94
CA SER A 4 58.69 -27.07 -11.77
C SER A 4 58.21 -25.65 -11.51
N ASP A 5 57.80 -25.01 -12.60
CA ASP A 5 56.90 -23.87 -12.64
C ASP A 5 55.57 -24.23 -11.96
N ASN A 6 54.97 -23.26 -11.27
CA ASN A 6 53.52 -23.26 -11.07
C ASN A 6 53.01 -21.79 -10.98
N PRO A 7 52.13 -21.35 -11.89
CA PRO A 7 51.58 -20.00 -11.88
C PRO A 7 50.25 -19.97 -11.10
N SER A 8 50.20 -19.20 -10.03
CA SER A 8 48.96 -18.91 -9.30
C SER A 8 48.16 -17.83 -10.02
N GLY A 9 47.20 -18.26 -10.85
CA GLY A 9 46.18 -17.37 -11.40
C GLY A 9 45.24 -16.84 -10.31
N MET A 10 45.28 -15.53 -10.07
CA MET A 10 44.24 -14.83 -9.31
C MET A 10 43.01 -14.61 -10.19
N SER A 11 42.02 -15.50 -10.02
CA SER A 11 40.69 -15.40 -10.59
C SER A 11 39.89 -14.25 -9.94
N SER A 12 39.30 -13.41 -10.79
CA SER A 12 38.48 -12.26 -10.44
C SER A 12 37.08 -12.68 -9.96
N THR A 13 36.77 -12.49 -8.68
CA THR A 13 35.41 -12.68 -8.13
C THR A 13 34.78 -11.33 -7.74
N ASN A 14 34.21 -10.61 -8.71
CA ASN A 14 33.43 -9.37 -8.43
C ASN A 14 32.06 -9.30 -9.15
N GLY A 15 31.61 -10.38 -9.82
CA GLY A 15 30.40 -10.36 -10.66
C GLY A 15 29.06 -10.70 -9.96
N VAL A 16 29.08 -11.40 -8.82
CA VAL A 16 27.88 -12.11 -8.32
C VAL A 16 27.02 -11.28 -7.34
N GLN A 17 27.57 -10.24 -6.69
CA GLN A 17 26.82 -9.47 -5.68
C GLN A 17 25.88 -8.39 -6.26
N LYS A 18 26.16 -7.84 -7.46
CA LYS A 18 25.34 -6.75 -8.04
C LYS A 18 23.96 -7.22 -8.55
N SER A 19 23.85 -8.44 -9.05
CA SER A 19 22.61 -8.96 -9.65
C SER A 19 21.52 -9.27 -8.61
N GLN A 20 21.87 -9.83 -7.45
CA GLN A 20 20.92 -10.13 -6.36
C GLN A 20 20.42 -8.90 -5.60
N VAL A 21 21.23 -7.84 -5.51
CA VAL A 21 20.83 -6.59 -4.84
C VAL A 21 19.82 -5.82 -5.70
N ASN A 22 19.96 -5.85 -7.03
CA ASN A 22 19.00 -5.23 -7.94
C ASN A 22 17.64 -5.95 -7.93
N SER A 23 17.61 -7.29 -7.91
CA SER A 23 16.35 -8.04 -7.91
C SER A 23 15.49 -7.80 -6.66
N LYS A 24 16.12 -7.70 -5.47
CA LYS A 24 15.42 -7.40 -4.20
C LYS A 24 14.87 -5.96 -4.17
N LYS A 25 15.61 -4.98 -4.70
CA LYS A 25 15.15 -3.59 -4.80
C LYS A 25 13.94 -3.46 -5.72
N ASP A 26 13.97 -4.14 -6.86
CA ASP A 26 12.85 -4.15 -7.80
C ASP A 26 11.61 -4.81 -7.20
N GLN A 27 11.79 -5.88 -6.41
CA GLN A 27 10.70 -6.54 -5.73
C GLN A 27 10.05 -5.64 -4.66
N PHE A 28 10.85 -4.90 -3.88
CA PHE A 28 10.33 -3.94 -2.90
C PHE A 28 9.49 -2.84 -3.57
N THR A 29 10.01 -2.23 -4.63
CA THR A 29 9.29 -1.19 -5.38
C THR A 29 8.00 -1.73 -5.97
N LYS A 30 8.02 -2.93 -6.58
CA LYS A 30 6.82 -3.58 -7.12
C LYS A 30 5.76 -3.84 -6.04
N SER A 31 6.18 -4.27 -4.85
CA SER A 31 5.28 -4.49 -3.72
C SER A 31 4.65 -3.18 -3.22
N ARG A 32 5.47 -2.12 -3.06
CA ARG A 32 4.97 -0.80 -2.64
C ARG A 32 4.04 -0.16 -3.66
N ASN A 33 4.36 -0.28 -4.94
CA ASN A 33 3.48 0.20 -6.01
C ASN A 33 2.16 -0.55 -6.00
N TRP A 34 2.19 -1.88 -5.78
CA TRP A 34 0.96 -2.65 -5.69
C TRP A 34 0.09 -2.21 -4.51
N GLN A 35 0.68 -2.01 -3.33
CA GLN A 35 -0.06 -1.51 -2.16
C GLN A 35 -0.63 -0.11 -2.40
N SER A 36 0.14 0.80 -2.99
CA SER A 36 -0.34 2.14 -3.38
C SER A 36 -1.52 2.04 -4.35
N GLN A 37 -1.44 1.20 -5.38
CA GLN A 37 -2.51 0.98 -6.34
C GLN A 37 -3.78 0.42 -5.67
N GLN A 38 -3.65 -0.54 -4.76
CA GLN A 38 -4.78 -1.06 -4.00
C GLN A 38 -5.43 0.01 -3.14
N VAL A 39 -4.64 0.76 -2.37
CA VAL A 39 -5.14 1.84 -1.51
C VAL A 39 -5.86 2.90 -2.33
N SER A 40 -5.25 3.38 -3.42
CA SER A 40 -5.89 4.35 -4.31
C SER A 40 -7.18 3.83 -4.94
N PHE A 41 -7.22 2.56 -5.33
CA PHE A 41 -8.44 1.96 -5.87
C PHE A 41 -9.56 1.87 -4.83
N LEU A 42 -9.26 1.42 -3.60
CA LEU A 42 -10.25 1.37 -2.52
C LEU A 42 -10.75 2.76 -2.15
N ILE A 43 -9.86 3.75 -2.08
CA ILE A 43 -10.22 5.16 -1.85
C ILE A 43 -11.24 5.63 -2.89
N ALA A 44 -11.01 5.33 -4.17
CA ALA A 44 -11.92 5.73 -5.25
C ALA A 44 -13.30 5.07 -5.15
N LEU A 45 -13.37 3.81 -4.69
CA LEU A 45 -14.65 3.15 -4.42
C LEU A 45 -15.35 3.80 -3.21
N LEU A 46 -14.61 4.08 -2.14
CA LEU A 46 -15.18 4.72 -0.95
C LEU A 46 -15.64 6.16 -1.24
N SER A 47 -14.99 6.88 -2.15
CA SER A 47 -15.41 8.24 -2.53
C SER A 47 -16.74 8.29 -3.28
N LEU A 48 -17.29 7.13 -3.68
CA LEU A 48 -18.66 7.06 -4.20
C LEU A 48 -19.71 7.36 -3.12
N LYS A 49 -19.36 7.20 -1.83
CA LYS A 49 -20.28 7.34 -0.69
C LYS A 49 -19.79 8.27 0.41
N TYR A 50 -18.49 8.52 0.47
CA TYR A 50 -17.87 9.31 1.52
C TYR A 50 -17.05 10.47 0.95
N ASN A 51 -17.08 11.59 1.65
CA ASN A 51 -16.01 12.56 1.59
C ASN A 51 -14.80 11.98 2.32
N ILE A 52 -13.62 12.12 1.75
CA ILE A 52 -12.40 11.52 2.29
C ILE A 52 -11.37 12.62 2.52
N THR A 53 -10.86 12.72 3.74
CA THR A 53 -9.71 13.58 4.05
C THR A 53 -8.44 12.76 4.13
N PHE A 54 -7.30 13.35 3.79
CA PHE A 54 -6.03 12.65 3.70
C PHE A 54 -4.93 13.36 4.49
N GLU A 55 -3.99 12.55 4.99
CA GLU A 55 -2.68 13.06 5.41
C GLU A 55 -1.87 13.44 4.17
N LYS A 56 -1.43 14.71 4.11
CA LYS A 56 -0.50 15.14 3.08
C LYS A 56 0.81 14.35 3.25
N PRO A 57 1.31 13.70 2.19
CA PRO A 57 2.59 12.99 2.26
C PRO A 57 3.72 13.96 2.61
N SER A 58 4.40 13.75 3.74
CA SER A 58 5.50 14.61 4.17
C SER A 58 6.73 14.51 3.27
N LYS A 59 6.92 13.36 2.62
CA LYS A 59 7.97 13.11 1.63
C LYS A 59 7.41 12.31 0.48
N LEU A 60 7.69 12.75 -0.75
CA LEU A 60 7.34 12.01 -1.94
C LEU A 60 8.43 10.98 -2.25
N PRO A 61 8.08 9.68 -2.37
CA PRO A 61 9.04 8.66 -2.76
C PRO A 61 9.56 8.91 -4.19
N THR A 62 10.85 8.69 -4.41
CA THR A 62 11.49 8.89 -5.72
C THR A 62 11.38 7.67 -6.64
N LYS A 63 11.14 6.48 -6.08
CA LYS A 63 11.18 5.20 -6.82
C LYS A 63 9.88 4.41 -6.82
N SER A 64 9.00 4.65 -5.86
CA SER A 64 7.71 3.98 -5.74
C SER A 64 6.57 4.99 -5.81
N LEU A 65 5.35 4.50 -6.05
CA LEU A 65 4.14 5.31 -5.96
C LEU A 65 3.90 5.73 -4.51
N THR A 66 3.38 6.94 -4.33
CA THR A 66 2.99 7.47 -3.03
C THR A 66 1.78 6.72 -2.50
N ILE A 67 1.79 6.37 -1.22
CA ILE A 67 0.64 5.80 -0.53
C ILE A 67 -0.08 6.94 0.18
N PHE A 68 -1.30 7.24 -0.26
CA PHE A 68 -2.16 8.21 0.37
C PHE A 68 -2.85 7.57 1.58
N LYS A 69 -2.80 8.24 2.73
CA LYS A 69 -3.45 7.76 3.95
C LYS A 69 -4.75 8.52 4.15
N ALA A 70 -5.88 7.83 4.06
CA ALA A 70 -7.16 8.38 4.45
C ALA A 70 -7.18 8.58 5.98
N VAL A 71 -7.62 9.75 6.42
CA VAL A 71 -7.72 10.15 7.84
C VAL A 71 -9.15 9.98 8.30
N THR A 72 -10.10 10.58 7.56
CA THR A 72 -11.52 10.45 7.86
C THR A 72 -12.32 10.05 6.63
N LEU A 73 -13.40 9.31 6.88
CA LEU A 73 -14.51 9.13 5.93
C LEU A 73 -15.73 9.80 6.55
N THR A 74 -16.37 10.69 5.80
CA THR A 74 -17.55 11.42 6.29
C THR A 74 -18.65 11.47 5.24
N ASN A 75 -19.88 11.21 5.67
CA ASN A 75 -21.08 11.45 4.86
C ASN A 75 -22.12 12.16 5.76
N GLU A 76 -23.36 12.27 5.30
CA GLU A 76 -24.41 12.95 6.07
C GLU A 76 -24.76 12.25 7.40
N LYS A 77 -24.46 10.96 7.53
CA LYS A 77 -24.89 10.10 8.66
C LYS A 77 -23.75 9.72 9.59
N ASP A 78 -22.55 9.55 9.02
CA ASP A 78 -21.42 8.90 9.67
C ASP A 78 -20.17 9.78 9.61
N PHE A 79 -19.45 9.79 10.73
CA PHE A 79 -18.08 10.28 10.82
C PHE A 79 -17.19 9.14 11.28
N ILE A 80 -16.17 8.81 10.48
CA ILE A 80 -15.30 7.67 10.74
C ILE A 80 -13.85 8.15 10.75
N ASP A 81 -13.18 7.96 11.88
CA ASP A 81 -11.74 8.22 12.04
C ASP A 81 -10.92 6.99 11.62
N VAL A 82 -10.58 6.92 10.34
CA VAL A 82 -9.80 5.83 9.73
C VAL A 82 -8.40 5.76 10.31
N LYS A 83 -7.80 6.92 10.62
CA LYS A 83 -6.48 7.01 11.21
C LYS A 83 -6.46 6.32 12.57
N LYS A 84 -7.39 6.65 13.46
CA LYS A 84 -7.49 6.03 14.79
C LYS A 84 -7.73 4.52 14.71
N LEU A 85 -8.57 4.06 13.79
CA LEU A 85 -8.80 2.62 13.57
C LEU A 85 -7.51 1.90 13.14
N THR A 86 -6.77 2.51 12.21
CA THR A 86 -5.49 1.99 11.71
C THR A 86 -4.44 1.94 12.82
N GLU A 87 -4.28 3.03 13.58
CA GLU A 87 -3.33 3.14 14.70
C GLU A 87 -3.62 2.13 15.81
N ASN A 88 -4.89 1.91 16.14
CA ASN A 88 -5.29 0.91 17.13
C ASN A 88 -4.90 -0.51 16.71
N ARG A 89 -4.99 -0.86 15.42
CA ARG A 89 -4.55 -2.18 14.94
C ARG A 89 -3.04 -2.34 14.97
N ILE A 90 -2.32 -1.29 14.54
CA ILE A 90 -0.85 -1.28 14.60
C ILE A 90 -0.36 -1.43 16.04
N LYS A 91 -0.98 -0.72 16.99
CA LYS A 91 -0.65 -0.83 18.42
C LYS A 91 -0.77 -2.28 18.91
N LYS A 92 -1.87 -2.97 18.57
CA LYS A 92 -2.06 -4.39 18.91
C LYS A 92 -0.99 -5.30 18.31
N LEU A 93 -0.51 -5.02 17.09
CA LEU A 93 0.59 -5.78 16.48
C LEU A 93 1.92 -5.56 17.19
N ILE A 94 2.23 -4.32 17.58
CA ILE A 94 3.43 -3.98 18.35
C ILE A 94 3.40 -4.70 19.70
N GLU A 95 2.30 -4.58 20.45
CA GLU A 95 2.11 -5.26 21.73
C GLU A 95 2.20 -6.79 21.60
N SER A 96 1.77 -7.35 20.46
CA SER A 96 1.92 -8.79 20.17
C SER A 96 3.38 -9.19 19.93
N ASP A 97 4.14 -8.37 19.19
CA ASP A 97 5.57 -8.60 18.96
C ASP A 97 6.39 -8.43 20.25
N GLU A 98 6.07 -7.45 21.09
CA GLU A 98 6.70 -7.24 22.40
C GLU A 98 6.45 -8.42 23.33
N ARG A 99 5.21 -8.92 23.41
CA ARG A 99 4.87 -10.14 24.19
C ARG A 99 5.60 -11.39 23.70
N LYS A 100 5.99 -11.44 22.43
CA LYS A 100 6.80 -12.53 21.85
C LYS A 100 8.31 -12.30 22.01
N ASN A 101 8.73 -11.29 22.77
CA ASN A 101 10.13 -10.89 22.94
C ASN A 101 10.86 -10.63 21.61
N ILE A 102 10.14 -10.12 20.61
CA ILE A 102 10.77 -9.71 19.35
C ILE A 102 11.62 -8.47 19.62
N ASN A 103 12.87 -8.49 19.14
CA ASN A 103 13.80 -7.38 19.32
C ASN A 103 13.22 -6.05 18.79
N GLU A 104 13.37 -4.97 19.56
CA GLU A 104 12.85 -3.63 19.22
C GLU A 104 13.29 -3.13 17.84
N LYS A 105 14.53 -3.42 17.43
CA LYS A 105 15.03 -3.09 16.08
C LYS A 105 14.22 -3.76 14.98
N ILE A 106 13.76 -4.99 15.21
CA ILE A 106 12.90 -5.72 14.27
C ILE A 106 11.50 -5.11 14.26
N ILE A 107 10.93 -4.78 15.43
CA ILE A 107 9.62 -4.12 15.55
C ILE A 107 9.63 -2.79 14.78
N ARG A 108 10.64 -1.94 15.01
CA ARG A 108 10.84 -0.67 14.29
C ARG A 108 10.92 -0.87 12.77
N ARG A 109 11.59 -1.92 12.31
CA ARG A 109 11.66 -2.26 10.87
C ARG A 109 10.30 -2.70 10.30
N ARG A 110 9.49 -3.42 11.09
CA ARG A 110 8.16 -3.90 10.67
C ARG A 110 7.10 -2.80 10.70
N LEU A 111 7.25 -1.81 11.57
CA LEU A 111 6.28 -0.74 11.80
C LEU A 111 5.80 -0.06 10.51
N GLU A 112 6.70 0.22 9.58
CA GLU A 112 6.31 0.86 8.32
C GLU A 112 5.47 -0.07 7.42
N SER A 113 5.75 -1.37 7.46
CA SER A 113 4.91 -2.35 6.77
C SER A 113 3.56 -2.50 7.45
N TYR A 114 3.50 -2.50 8.78
CA TYR A 114 2.25 -2.54 9.55
C TYR A 114 1.38 -1.33 9.22
N ARG A 115 1.95 -0.12 9.19
CA ARG A 115 1.23 1.11 8.83
C ARG A 115 0.50 1.01 7.50
N ILE A 116 1.17 0.46 6.49
CA ILE A 116 0.62 0.39 5.15
C ILE A 116 -0.40 -0.76 5.03
N MET A 117 -0.10 -1.91 5.62
CA MET A 117 -0.97 -3.09 5.52
C MET A 117 -2.24 -2.92 6.36
N GLU A 118 -2.13 -2.45 7.60
CA GLU A 118 -3.32 -2.22 8.43
C GLU A 118 -4.20 -1.10 7.88
N HIS A 119 -3.61 -0.07 7.26
CA HIS A 119 -4.41 0.94 6.56
C HIS A 119 -5.20 0.31 5.41
N LEU A 120 -4.52 -0.49 4.58
CA LEU A 120 -5.17 -1.24 3.50
C LEU A 120 -6.30 -2.15 4.03
N HIS A 121 -6.06 -2.90 5.11
CA HIS A 121 -7.05 -3.80 5.71
C HIS A 121 -8.24 -3.06 6.30
N VAL A 122 -8.03 -1.90 6.92
CA VAL A 122 -9.13 -1.04 7.41
C VAL A 122 -10.00 -0.58 6.23
N LEU A 123 -9.41 -0.13 5.12
CA LEU A 123 -10.18 0.24 3.92
C LEU A 123 -10.92 -0.96 3.32
N MET A 124 -10.30 -2.14 3.33
CA MET A 124 -10.95 -3.39 2.89
C MET A 124 -12.15 -3.75 3.76
N ASP A 125 -12.11 -3.48 5.07
CA ASP A 125 -13.22 -3.77 5.96
C ASP A 125 -14.42 -2.85 5.69
N PHE A 126 -14.19 -1.58 5.31
CA PHE A 126 -15.28 -0.71 4.87
C PHE A 126 -15.92 -1.20 3.57
N ILE A 127 -15.12 -1.62 2.60
CA ILE A 127 -15.65 -2.22 1.37
C ILE A 127 -16.40 -3.53 1.66
N LYS A 128 -15.90 -4.35 2.59
CA LYS A 128 -16.54 -5.63 2.95
C LYS A 128 -17.85 -5.45 3.72
N GLY A 129 -17.94 -4.41 4.54
CA GLY A 129 -19.12 -4.11 5.36
C GLY A 129 -20.28 -3.49 4.58
N ASP A 130 -20.03 -3.05 3.34
CA ASP A 130 -21.03 -2.40 2.50
C ASP A 130 -21.61 -3.39 1.47
N PRO A 131 -22.93 -3.63 1.48
CA PRO A 131 -23.56 -4.67 0.66
C PRO A 131 -23.50 -4.41 -0.85
N VAL A 132 -23.16 -3.19 -1.27
CA VAL A 132 -23.04 -2.85 -2.69
C VAL A 132 -21.76 -3.42 -3.31
N TYR A 133 -20.75 -3.73 -2.49
CA TYR A 133 -19.50 -4.31 -2.95
C TYR A 133 -19.38 -5.80 -2.61
N SER A 134 -18.77 -6.56 -3.51
CA SER A 134 -18.37 -7.95 -3.24
C SER A 134 -16.86 -8.07 -3.24
N LEU A 135 -16.25 -8.02 -2.05
CA LEU A 135 -14.81 -8.23 -1.87
C LEU A 135 -14.51 -9.72 -1.62
N GLN A 136 -13.69 -10.27 -2.51
CA GLN A 136 -13.08 -11.59 -2.39
C GLN A 136 -11.59 -11.45 -2.09
N CYS A 137 -11.14 -12.15 -1.05
CA CYS A 137 -9.75 -12.13 -0.60
C CYS A 137 -9.12 -13.51 -0.72
N LYS A 138 -7.79 -13.53 -0.73
CA LYS A 138 -7.00 -14.73 -0.46
C LYS A 138 -6.00 -14.42 0.63
N ASP A 139 -5.43 -15.45 1.23
CA ASP A 139 -4.37 -15.27 2.22
C ASP A 139 -3.01 -15.15 1.56
N ASP A 140 -2.23 -14.17 2.01
CA ASP A 140 -0.82 -14.08 1.70
C ASP A 140 -0.01 -15.08 2.57
N LYS A 141 1.12 -15.52 2.04
CA LYS A 141 2.04 -16.45 2.72
C LYS A 141 2.89 -15.74 3.79
N HIS A 142 2.78 -14.43 3.93
CA HIS A 142 3.50 -13.66 4.94
C HIS A 142 2.95 -13.93 6.35
N THR A 143 3.81 -14.47 7.23
CA THR A 143 3.43 -14.92 8.59
C THR A 143 3.59 -13.86 9.68
N THR A 144 4.12 -12.68 9.34
CA THR A 144 4.40 -11.62 10.33
C THR A 144 3.17 -10.78 10.69
N LEU A 145 2.14 -10.80 9.85
CA LEU A 145 0.87 -10.10 10.13
C LEU A 145 -0.18 -11.10 10.57
N GLN A 146 -1.03 -10.68 11.52
CA GLN A 146 -2.17 -11.48 11.95
C GLN A 146 -3.25 -11.50 10.85
N ASP A 147 -3.60 -10.33 10.29
CA ASP A 147 -4.43 -10.25 9.10
C ASP A 147 -3.56 -10.43 7.84
N ARG A 148 -3.86 -11.46 7.07
CA ARG A 148 -3.10 -11.85 5.87
C ARG A 148 -3.92 -11.69 4.60
N ARG A 149 -5.11 -11.08 4.69
CA ARG A 149 -5.99 -10.91 3.55
C ARG A 149 -5.30 -10.04 2.50
N VAL A 150 -5.31 -10.50 1.27
CA VAL A 150 -4.98 -9.72 0.09
C VAL A 150 -6.13 -9.76 -0.89
N ILE A 151 -6.39 -8.63 -1.53
CA ILE A 151 -7.48 -8.50 -2.51
C ILE A 151 -7.23 -9.46 -3.67
N ASN A 152 -8.22 -10.31 -3.94
CA ASN A 152 -8.26 -11.15 -5.12
C ASN A 152 -9.08 -10.48 -6.22
N THR A 153 -10.35 -10.18 -5.90
CA THR A 153 -11.28 -9.47 -6.78
C THR A 153 -12.21 -8.57 -5.97
N ILE A 154 -12.69 -7.49 -6.58
CA ILE A 154 -13.77 -6.65 -6.06
C ILE A 154 -14.84 -6.57 -7.13
N ALA A 155 -16.10 -6.84 -6.81
CA ALA A 155 -17.21 -6.59 -7.73
C ALA A 155 -18.04 -5.39 -7.27
N PHE A 156 -18.47 -4.57 -8.22
CA PHE A 156 -19.27 -3.37 -8.03
C PHE A 156 -19.98 -3.03 -9.34
N ASP A 157 -21.27 -2.70 -9.28
CA ASP A 157 -22.05 -2.19 -10.42
C ASP A 157 -21.95 -3.08 -11.68
N GLY A 158 -22.03 -4.41 -11.48
CA GLY A 158 -21.90 -5.39 -12.57
C GLY A 158 -20.47 -5.63 -13.09
N PHE A 159 -19.48 -4.84 -12.65
CA PHE A 159 -18.09 -5.04 -13.00
C PHE A 159 -17.36 -5.90 -11.98
N VAL A 160 -16.43 -6.74 -12.46
CA VAL A 160 -15.51 -7.52 -11.62
C VAL A 160 -14.08 -7.04 -11.86
N TYR A 161 -13.50 -6.42 -10.84
CA TYR A 161 -12.15 -5.87 -10.87
C TYR A 161 -11.17 -6.90 -10.31
N ASP A 162 -10.39 -7.50 -11.20
CA ASP A 162 -9.29 -8.39 -10.85
C ASP A 162 -8.01 -7.61 -10.51
N LYS A 163 -6.93 -8.34 -10.20
CA LYS A 163 -5.62 -7.73 -9.91
C LYS A 163 -5.13 -6.80 -11.03
N LYS A 164 -5.35 -7.15 -12.31
CA LYS A 164 -4.87 -6.33 -13.44
C LYS A 164 -5.67 -5.03 -13.53
N ALA A 165 -6.99 -5.11 -13.39
CA ALA A 165 -7.88 -3.96 -13.38
C ALA A 165 -7.58 -3.03 -12.19
N ILE A 166 -7.46 -3.57 -10.97
CA ILE A 166 -7.12 -2.80 -9.77
C ILE A 166 -5.79 -2.06 -9.94
N LYS A 167 -4.77 -2.71 -10.51
CA LYS A 167 -3.49 -2.06 -10.81
C LYS A 167 -3.64 -0.87 -11.76
N ALA A 168 -4.33 -1.09 -12.87
CA ALA A 168 -4.48 -0.06 -13.90
C ALA A 168 -5.27 1.14 -13.37
N LYS A 169 -6.45 0.89 -12.80
CA LYS A 169 -7.36 1.92 -12.28
C LYS A 169 -6.76 2.61 -11.06
N GLY A 170 -6.18 1.85 -10.13
CA GLY A 170 -5.47 2.39 -8.97
C GLY A 170 -4.31 3.30 -9.35
N THR A 171 -3.58 3.00 -10.44
CA THR A 171 -2.53 3.90 -10.97
C THR A 171 -3.11 5.20 -11.51
N LYS A 172 -4.24 5.14 -12.25
CA LYS A 172 -4.92 6.35 -12.74
C LYS A 172 -5.36 7.25 -11.59
N VAL A 173 -6.03 6.68 -10.59
CA VAL A 173 -6.48 7.40 -9.39
C VAL A 173 -5.29 8.02 -8.64
N GLN A 174 -4.23 7.24 -8.42
CA GLN A 174 -3.02 7.70 -7.74
C GLN A 174 -2.41 8.92 -8.44
N LYS A 175 -2.39 8.93 -9.79
CA LYS A 175 -1.90 10.06 -10.57
C LYS A 175 -2.75 11.32 -10.35
N ILE A 176 -4.07 11.19 -10.42
CA ILE A 176 -5.01 12.31 -10.16
C ILE A 176 -4.77 12.89 -8.77
N MET A 177 -4.71 12.04 -7.74
CA MET A 177 -4.45 12.46 -6.36
C MET A 177 -3.09 13.17 -6.22
N MET A 178 -2.05 12.67 -6.89
CA MET A 178 -0.73 13.29 -6.87
C MET A 178 -0.71 14.67 -7.51
N ASP A 179 -1.41 14.83 -8.64
CA ASP A 179 -1.46 16.10 -9.35
C ASP A 179 -2.22 17.15 -8.50
N ARG A 180 -3.30 16.75 -7.81
CA ARG A 180 -3.97 17.63 -6.85
C ARG A 180 -3.08 18.03 -5.68
N VAL A 181 -2.34 17.09 -5.08
CA VAL A 181 -1.42 17.41 -3.96
C VAL A 181 -0.35 18.44 -4.35
N LYS A 182 0.11 18.44 -5.61
CA LYS A 182 1.07 19.45 -6.11
C LYS A 182 0.45 20.85 -6.25
N LEU A 183 -0.86 20.94 -6.46
CA LEU A 183 -1.58 22.20 -6.66
C LEU A 183 -1.99 22.86 -5.33
N HIS A 184 -2.09 22.09 -4.23
CA HIS A 184 -2.47 22.62 -2.92
C HIS A 184 -1.29 23.17 -2.11
N SER A 185 -1.54 24.28 -1.40
CA SER A 185 -0.62 24.89 -0.42
C SER A 185 -0.15 23.90 0.65
N ALA A 186 0.98 24.19 1.30
CA ALA A 186 1.59 23.31 2.30
C ALA A 186 0.68 23.01 3.51
N ASN A 187 -0.25 23.91 3.84
CA ASN A 187 -1.03 23.88 5.08
C ASN A 187 -2.48 23.39 4.92
N ASP A 188 -2.97 23.19 3.70
CA ASP A 188 -4.37 22.80 3.49
C ASP A 188 -4.55 21.28 3.59
N ALA A 189 -5.61 20.85 4.28
CA ALA A 189 -6.02 19.46 4.30
C ALA A 189 -6.45 19.02 2.89
N PHE A 190 -5.88 17.94 2.38
CA PHE A 190 -6.26 17.37 1.09
C PHE A 190 -7.55 16.55 1.24
N LYS A 191 -8.55 16.83 0.41
CA LYS A 191 -9.88 16.20 0.44
C LYS A 191 -10.28 15.70 -0.94
N ILE A 192 -11.00 14.58 -0.99
CA ILE A 192 -11.81 14.14 -2.13
C ILE A 192 -13.26 14.20 -1.69
N ASP A 193 -14.09 14.91 -2.44
CA ASP A 193 -15.52 15.00 -2.17
C ASP A 193 -16.25 13.74 -2.64
N VAL A 194 -17.37 13.46 -1.99
CA VAL A 194 -18.27 12.40 -2.46
C VAL A 194 -18.71 12.70 -3.88
N GLY A 195 -18.66 11.71 -4.77
CA GLY A 195 -19.09 11.91 -6.15
C GLY A 195 -18.05 12.56 -7.07
N ASP A 196 -16.78 12.64 -6.66
CA ASP A 196 -15.73 13.25 -7.47
C ASP A 196 -15.62 12.62 -8.88
N THR A 197 -15.94 13.42 -9.89
CA THR A 197 -16.12 12.94 -11.26
C THR A 197 -14.83 12.47 -11.91
N GLU A 198 -13.68 13.08 -11.62
CA GLU A 198 -12.40 12.65 -12.16
C GLU A 198 -12.02 11.28 -11.60
N ILE A 199 -12.21 11.09 -10.28
CA ILE A 199 -11.92 9.83 -9.60
C ILE A 199 -12.88 8.73 -10.06
N MET A 200 -14.18 9.03 -10.17
CA MET A 200 -15.20 8.12 -10.70
C MET A 200 -14.89 7.67 -12.13
N THR A 201 -14.55 8.63 -13.01
CA THR A 201 -14.19 8.34 -14.40
C THR A 201 -12.97 7.43 -14.46
N ALA A 202 -11.99 7.65 -13.58
CA ALA A 202 -10.78 6.85 -13.54
C ALA A 202 -11.01 5.37 -13.17
N ILE A 203 -12.09 5.05 -12.44
CA ILE A 203 -12.45 3.67 -12.08
C ILE A 203 -13.43 3.03 -13.07
N LEU A 204 -14.39 3.78 -13.62
CA LEU A 204 -15.42 3.27 -14.54
C LEU A 204 -14.94 3.14 -16.00
N LEU A 205 -14.07 4.04 -16.49
CA LEU A 205 -13.53 4.04 -17.88
C LEU A 205 -12.08 3.53 -17.97
#